data_AF-A0A7I0J5A3-F1
#
_entry.id   AF-A0A7I0J5A3-F1
#
_cell.length_a   1.000
_cell.length_b   1.000
_cell.length_c   1.000
_cell.angle_alpha   90.00
_cell.angle_beta   90.00
_cell.angle_gamma   90.00
#
_symmetry.space_group_name_H-M   'P 1'
#
loop_
_entity.id
_entity.type
_entity.pdbx_description
1 polymer ?
#
loop_
_entity_poly.entity_id
_entity_poly.type
_entity_poly.pdbx_seq_one_letter_code
_entity_poly.pdbx_strand_id
1 'polypeptide(L)'
;STLFRLSQGLLGTSTDVPLAETPGLYIFGSGTSFYRQILPDDSLSFGFSATAMHWISKRPCMIADHVQAVGASNAEREQFRAQALRDWETILLARARELRSGGRLALA
;
A
#
# COMPACT_ATOMS: atom_id res chain seq x y z
N SER A 1 -18.01 -5.06 -2.56
CA SER A 1 -16.93 -4.40 -1.78
C SER A 1 -17.52 -3.25 -0.96
N THR A 2 -17.17 -3.12 0.33
CA THR A 2 -17.66 -2.02 1.20
C THR A 2 -17.15 -0.66 0.72
N LEU A 3 -15.89 -0.57 0.30
CA LEU A 3 -15.29 0.66 -0.22
C LEU A 3 -16.05 1.22 -1.43
N PHE A 4 -16.34 0.37 -2.42
CA PHE A 4 -17.08 0.81 -3.60
C PHE A 4 -18.52 1.22 -3.25
N ARG A 5 -19.18 0.52 -2.33
CA ARG A 5 -20.52 0.93 -1.87
C ARG A 5 -20.51 2.29 -1.17
N LEU A 6 -19.50 2.57 -0.35
CA LEU A 6 -19.29 3.89 0.25
C LEU A 6 -19.09 4.97 -0.82
N SER A 7 -18.22 4.74 -1.82
CA SER A 7 -17.96 5.74 -2.87
C SER A 7 -19.17 6.08 -3.74
N GLN A 8 -20.13 5.15 -3.82
CA GLN A 8 -21.37 5.28 -4.59
C GLN A 8 -22.54 5.79 -3.73
N GLY A 9 -22.30 6.17 -2.47
CA GLY A 9 -23.36 6.68 -1.58
C GLY A 9 -24.35 5.61 -1.10
N LEU A 10 -24.03 4.33 -1.27
CA LEU A 10 -24.92 3.22 -0.90
C LEU A 10 -24.80 2.80 0.57
N LEU A 11 -23.93 3.46 1.34
CA LEU A 11 -23.67 3.17 2.76
C LEU A 11 -23.56 4.47 3.55
N GLY A 12 -24.23 4.54 4.70
CA GLY A 12 -24.26 5.70 5.58
C GLY A 12 -25.48 6.59 5.37
N THR A 13 -25.55 7.67 6.16
CA THR A 13 -26.62 8.68 6.12
C THR A 13 -26.09 10.05 5.68
N SER A 14 -24.99 10.08 4.91
CA SER A 14 -24.40 11.35 4.49
C SER A 14 -25.34 12.10 3.55
N THR A 15 -25.39 13.43 3.72
CA THR A 15 -26.08 14.35 2.80
C THR A 15 -25.16 14.85 1.69
N ASP A 16 -23.87 14.50 1.73
CA ASP A 16 -22.92 14.88 0.69
C ASP A 16 -23.18 14.13 -0.61
N VAL A 17 -22.88 14.80 -1.72
CA VAL A 17 -22.91 14.17 -3.05
C VAL A 17 -21.92 13.01 -3.08
N PRO A 18 -22.31 11.80 -3.52
CA PRO A 18 -21.40 10.66 -3.61
C PRO A 18 -20.16 10.97 -4.47
N LEU A 19 -18.99 10.43 -4.10
CA LEU A 19 -17.76 10.61 -4.88
C LEU A 19 -17.94 10.17 -6.34
N ALA A 20 -18.69 9.09 -6.56
CA ALA A 20 -18.99 8.58 -7.89
C ALA A 20 -19.76 9.56 -8.79
N GLU A 21 -20.45 10.54 -8.22
CA GLU A 21 -21.19 11.58 -8.97
C GLU A 21 -20.34 12.82 -9.24
N THR A 22 -19.08 12.85 -8.76
CA THR A 22 -18.17 13.97 -9.05
C THR A 22 -17.78 13.97 -10.53
N PRO A 23 -18.06 15.05 -11.30
CA PRO A 23 -17.76 15.09 -12.72
C PRO A 23 -16.26 14.91 -13.00
N GLY A 24 -15.93 13.99 -13.92
CA GLY A 24 -14.54 13.70 -14.31
C GLY A 24 -13.76 12.83 -13.31
N LEU A 25 -14.38 12.36 -12.23
CA LEU A 25 -13.77 11.41 -11.30
C LEU A 25 -14.17 9.96 -11.67
N TYR A 26 -13.17 9.11 -11.88
CA TYR A 26 -13.37 7.68 -12.15
C TYR A 26 -12.65 6.86 -11.09
N ILE A 27 -13.35 5.87 -10.52
CA ILE A 27 -12.84 5.07 -9.39
C ILE A 27 -12.44 3.69 -9.89
N PHE A 28 -11.21 3.30 -9.58
CA PHE A 28 -10.65 1.99 -9.88
C PHE A 28 -10.16 1.30 -8.61
N GLY A 29 -10.22 -0.02 -8.57
CA GLY A 29 -9.71 -0.82 -7.47
C GLY A 29 -8.89 -2.00 -7.97
N SER A 30 -7.72 -2.21 -7.36
CA SER A 30 -6.84 -3.34 -7.64
C SER A 30 -6.69 -4.21 -6.40
N GLY A 31 -6.89 -5.52 -6.56
CA GLY A 31 -6.60 -6.52 -5.54
C GLY A 31 -5.15 -7.03 -5.57
N THR A 32 -4.25 -6.31 -6.26
CA THR A 32 -2.85 -6.71 -6.42
C THR A 32 -2.02 -6.23 -5.23
N SER A 33 -1.11 -7.08 -4.74
CA SER A 33 -0.16 -6.70 -3.70
C SER A 33 0.68 -5.49 -4.13
N PHE A 34 0.85 -4.51 -3.23
CA PHE A 34 1.68 -3.33 -3.48
C PHE A 34 3.19 -3.63 -3.57
N TYR A 35 3.64 -4.86 -3.24
CA TYR A 35 5.00 -5.33 -3.57
C TYR A 35 5.18 -5.66 -5.06
N ARG A 36 4.15 -5.48 -5.88
CA ARG A 36 4.20 -5.62 -7.33
C ARG A 36 3.87 -4.28 -7.98
N GLN A 37 4.16 -4.16 -9.26
CA GLN A 37 3.63 -3.09 -10.08
C GLN A 37 2.10 -3.28 -10.22
N ILE A 38 1.34 -2.22 -9.95
CA ILE A 38 -0.11 -2.18 -9.90
C ILE A 38 -0.72 -1.19 -10.91
N LEU A 39 0.10 -0.34 -11.52
CA LEU A 39 -0.28 0.60 -12.57
C LEU A 39 0.68 0.48 -13.78
N PRO A 40 0.25 0.89 -14.98
CA PRO A 40 1.17 1.02 -16.13
C PRO A 40 2.31 2.00 -15.85
N ASP A 41 3.40 1.85 -16.59
CA ASP A 41 4.53 2.78 -16.53
C ASP A 41 4.08 4.22 -16.85
N ASP A 42 4.70 5.20 -16.20
CA ASP A 42 4.48 6.65 -16.42
C ASP A 42 3.03 7.14 -16.29
N SER A 43 2.17 6.41 -15.56
CA SER A 43 0.73 6.72 -15.45
C SER A 43 0.34 7.40 -14.13
N LEU A 44 1.13 7.22 -13.07
CA LEU A 44 0.83 7.76 -11.74
C LEU A 44 1.37 9.18 -11.60
N SER A 45 0.47 10.14 -11.38
CA SER A 45 0.86 11.54 -11.13
C SER A 45 1.21 11.79 -9.66
N PHE A 46 0.41 11.22 -8.75
CA PHE A 46 0.59 11.36 -7.31
C PHE A 46 0.22 10.05 -6.61
N GLY A 47 1.18 9.47 -5.90
CA GLY A 47 0.97 8.30 -5.05
C GLY A 47 0.88 8.70 -3.57
N PHE A 48 -0.01 8.05 -2.84
CA PHE A 48 -0.11 8.19 -1.39
C PHE A 48 -0.26 6.81 -0.74
N SER A 49 0.46 6.61 0.36
CA SER A 49 0.28 5.46 1.22
C SER A 49 0.43 5.88 2.68
N ALA A 50 -0.53 5.47 3.50
CA ALA A 50 -0.49 5.66 4.95
C ALA A 50 -0.61 4.31 5.64
N THR A 51 0.20 4.10 6.68
CA THR A 51 0.13 2.95 7.60
C THR A 51 0.12 1.57 6.92
N ALA A 52 0.70 1.46 5.72
CA ALA A 52 0.78 0.21 4.97
C ALA A 52 2.20 -0.36 4.87
N MET A 53 3.21 0.50 4.74
CA MET A 53 4.57 0.10 4.37
C MET A 53 5.36 -0.63 5.47
N HIS A 54 4.81 -0.70 6.69
CA HIS A 54 5.39 -1.46 7.79
C HIS A 54 5.01 -2.95 7.76
N TRP A 55 3.96 -3.33 7.01
CA TRP A 55 3.71 -4.73 6.71
C TRP A 55 4.87 -5.26 5.87
N ILE A 56 5.16 -6.54 5.95
CA ILE A 56 6.20 -7.21 5.15
C ILE A 56 5.56 -8.26 4.25
N SER A 57 6.18 -8.56 3.11
CA SER A 57 5.59 -9.42 2.06
C SER A 57 5.50 -10.88 2.48
N LYS A 58 6.35 -11.32 3.39
CA LYS A 58 6.34 -12.65 3.98
C LYS A 58 6.96 -12.65 5.36
N ARG A 59 6.60 -13.65 6.17
CA ARG A 59 7.26 -13.93 7.45
C ARG A 59 8.58 -14.67 7.20
N PRO A 60 9.74 -14.14 7.62
CA PRO A 60 11.04 -14.76 7.36
C PRO A 60 11.35 -15.94 8.28
N CYS A 61 10.90 -15.89 9.54
CA CYS A 61 11.04 -16.98 10.51
C CYS A 61 9.88 -16.99 11.52
N MET A 62 9.73 -18.09 12.25
CA MET A 62 8.94 -18.09 13.48
C MET A 62 9.77 -17.43 14.59
N ILE A 63 9.13 -16.59 15.39
CA ILE A 63 9.75 -16.03 16.59
C ILE A 63 9.50 -17.01 17.73
N ALA A 64 10.53 -17.37 18.49
CA ALA A 64 10.45 -18.45 19.47
C ALA A 64 9.50 -18.16 20.65
N ASP A 65 9.54 -16.94 21.20
CA ASP A 65 8.94 -16.59 22.50
C ASP A 65 8.07 -15.31 22.46
N HIS A 66 7.95 -14.67 21.30
CA HIS A 66 7.16 -13.45 21.10
C HIS A 66 6.32 -13.53 19.83
N VAL A 67 5.32 -12.64 19.73
CA VAL A 67 4.45 -12.54 18.54
C VAL A 67 4.86 -11.43 17.58
N GLN A 68 5.69 -10.48 18.03
CA GLN A 68 6.12 -9.31 17.27
C GLN A 68 7.64 -9.23 17.21
N ALA A 69 8.20 -8.88 16.05
CA ALA A 69 9.64 -8.87 15.80
C ALA A 69 10.43 -7.90 16.71
N VAL A 70 9.75 -6.94 17.34
CA VAL A 70 10.34 -6.03 18.34
C VAL A 70 10.86 -6.77 19.57
N GLY A 71 10.24 -7.89 19.95
CA GLY A 71 10.66 -8.74 21.07
C GLY A 71 11.55 -9.93 20.66
N ALA A 72 11.79 -10.11 19.37
CA ALA A 72 12.55 -11.26 18.87
C ALA A 72 14.04 -11.16 19.25
N SER A 73 14.72 -12.31 19.25
CA SER A 73 16.17 -12.35 19.41
C SER A 73 16.89 -11.55 18.32
N ASN A 74 18.16 -11.20 18.54
CA ASN A 74 18.93 -10.45 17.55
C ASN A 74 19.00 -11.16 16.19
N ALA A 75 19.14 -12.48 16.18
CA ALA A 75 19.23 -13.27 14.95
C ALA A 75 17.89 -13.33 14.18
N GLU A 76 16.77 -13.42 14.88
CA GLU A 76 15.44 -13.36 14.26
C GLU A 76 15.14 -11.94 13.76
N ARG A 77 15.41 -10.91 14.59
CA ARG A 77 15.20 -9.50 14.22
C ARG A 77 15.97 -9.12 12.97
N GLU A 78 17.19 -9.62 12.80
CA GLU A 78 17.99 -9.37 11.59
C GLU A 78 17.33 -9.98 10.34
N GLN A 79 16.70 -11.15 10.45
CA GLN A 79 15.95 -11.74 9.33
C GLN A 79 14.72 -10.90 8.94
N PHE A 80 13.99 -10.37 9.93
CA PHE A 80 12.90 -9.43 9.70
C PHE A 80 13.40 -8.12 9.07
N ARG A 81 14.51 -7.56 9.55
CA ARG A 81 15.14 -6.37 8.97
C ARG A 81 15.53 -6.60 7.51
N ALA A 82 16.19 -7.73 7.21
CA ALA A 82 16.58 -8.07 5.85
C ALA A 82 15.37 -8.24 4.91
N GLN A 83 14.26 -8.81 5.40
CA GLN A 83 13.02 -8.90 4.63
C GLN A 83 12.40 -7.52 4.36
N ALA A 84 12.30 -6.67 5.39
CA ALA A 84 11.77 -5.32 5.26
C ALA A 84 12.59 -4.45 4.29
N LEU A 85 13.92 -4.58 4.29
CA LEU A 85 14.80 -3.86 3.34
C LEU A 85 14.53 -4.26 1.88
N ARG A 86 14.42 -5.57 1.60
CA ARG A 86 14.09 -6.06 0.25
C ARG A 86 12.70 -5.60 -0.20
N ASP A 87 11.74 -5.67 0.71
CA ASP A 87 10.37 -5.24 0.45
C ASP A 87 10.30 -3.74 0.15
N TRP A 88 11.05 -2.94 0.91
CA TRP A 88 11.15 -1.50 0.70
C TRP A 88 11.75 -1.15 -0.66
N GLU A 89 12.87 -1.76 -1.03
CA GLU A 89 13.47 -1.59 -2.36
C GLU A 89 12.49 -1.98 -3.46
N THR A 90 11.80 -3.13 -3.30
CA THR A 90 10.81 -3.61 -4.26
C THR A 90 9.66 -2.61 -4.45
N ILE A 91 9.13 -2.04 -3.36
CA ILE A 91 8.10 -1.01 -3.40
C ILE A 91 8.60 0.21 -4.15
N LEU A 92 9.77 0.75 -3.78
CA LEU A 92 10.31 1.97 -4.37
C LEU A 92 10.56 1.79 -5.88
N LEU A 93 11.12 0.65 -6.30
CA LEU A 93 11.36 0.35 -7.71
C LEU A 93 10.06 0.15 -8.51
N ALA A 94 9.02 -0.42 -7.91
CA ALA A 94 7.72 -0.55 -8.56
C ALA A 94 7.04 0.82 -8.71
N ARG A 95 7.03 1.64 -7.64
CA ARG A 95 6.44 2.99 -7.68
C ARG A 95 7.21 3.93 -8.60
N ALA A 96 8.54 3.81 -8.67
CA ALA A 96 9.36 4.62 -9.57
C ALA A 96 9.02 4.40 -11.04
N ARG A 97 8.69 3.17 -11.45
CA ARG A 97 8.24 2.85 -12.82
C ARG A 97 6.86 3.41 -13.13
N GLU A 98 5.96 3.36 -12.16
CA GLU A 98 4.59 3.85 -12.33
C GLU A 98 4.50 5.37 -12.35
N LEU A 99 5.35 6.07 -11.61
CA LEU A 99 5.36 7.52 -11.54
C LEU A 99 5.78 8.14 -12.87
N ARG A 100 4.95 9.04 -13.39
CA ARG A 100 5.34 9.89 -14.52
C ARG A 100 6.50 10.80 -14.15
N SER A 101 7.21 11.32 -15.15
CA SER A 101 8.18 12.40 -14.95
C SER A 101 7.58 13.58 -14.17
N GLY A 102 8.24 13.96 -13.07
CA GLY A 102 7.74 15.00 -12.15
C GLY A 102 6.62 14.55 -11.21
N GLY A 103 6.22 13.28 -11.20
CA GLY A 103 5.31 12.70 -10.22
C GLY A 103 5.88 12.74 -8.79
N ARG A 104 5.02 12.52 -7.80
CA ARG A 104 5.40 12.49 -6.38
C ARG A 104 4.76 11.32 -5.65
N LEU A 105 5.48 10.80 -4.65
CA LEU A 105 5.01 9.77 -3.75
C LEU A 105 5.12 10.28 -2.31
N ALA A 106 4.01 10.27 -1.57
CA ALA A 106 3.96 10.59 -0.15
C ALA A 106 3.69 9.31 0.66
N LEU A 107 4.49 9.08 1.69
CA LEU A 107 4.46 7.90 2.54
C LEU A 107 4.33 8.34 4.00
N ALA A 108 3.36 7.77 4.73
CA ALA A 108 3.02 8.11 6.11
C ALA A 108 2.81 6.87 6.98
#